data_AF-A0A956RQG3-F1
#
_entry.id   AF-A0A956RQG3-F1
#
_cell.length_a   1.000
_cell.length_b   1.000
_cell.length_c   1.000
_cell.angle_alpha   90.00
_cell.angle_beta   90.00
_cell.angle_gamma   90.00
#
_symmetry.space_group_name_H-M   'P 1'
#
loop_
_entity.id
_entity.type
_entity.pdbx_description
1 polymer ?
#
loop_
_entity_poly.entity_id
_entity_poly.type
_entity_poly.pdbx_seq_one_letter_code
_entity_poly.pdbx_strand_id
1 'polypeptide(L)'
;MDRAGGLVVGIDWGTETHSVCVLGAEGESVLEVTVKNEAKGIASLQERLRELEARHGASVRIGIESPSVAVARVLVKEGFHVFSINPKQSDRFRDRHSAAGAKDDRRDAWVIAQGLRTDPGCYRAVRPPSPFVVRLQQVTSSRKEVVDDLVCVASRLRNVMLDFVPDFVHVANDFQRDWVLSICERIVKKGATRVTGAAIGKILKKGRVKKPFDEVFAAIKADIGLSSNDLEAYRERCGHLVARIRLLKRQERECDKALDKLLHEAPEGSDERRQIDTLLSFPGTGPVVAATLMSRAPWAIAEGCYEALRQLSGVAPVTLASGKKKRVVQRRSCDEELRNALFLCAKAAVRSNVVFKNYAKKLAAEGKPFGQRMRVIGDKLLAAQCAALRAGRLFDETRLNGLTRSIAAAAGGTVVMGGVASTAQGAVANAEAATSSTDTTMTDAAASAESAVANAEAITVPVVGTVAAYAGADAVGPSEVPAEDAVGADPEVAAPVLTAPRRVHPEDVKRIRNEVPVQEVLGELRPHTPPIGARLACPACGAYHAKVKRETNLLRCFGCKQNWNPIDLLVTYGGLSFPAAVERLRRRLAGAAYTVVGTPPSTPPGTAGGARSAPERVP
;
A
#
# COMPACT_ATOMS: atom_id res chain seq x y z
N MET A 1 -9.96 -38.49 6.43
CA MET A 1 -10.23 -37.23 7.16
C MET A 1 -11.29 -37.57 8.18
N ASP A 2 -10.89 -37.79 9.42
CA ASP A 2 -11.81 -38.20 10.48
C ASP A 2 -12.83 -37.09 10.74
N ARG A 3 -14.09 -37.39 10.42
CA ARG A 3 -15.26 -36.59 10.85
C ARG A 3 -15.68 -36.94 12.29
N ALA A 4 -15.01 -37.91 12.92
CA ALA A 4 -15.35 -38.39 14.24
C ALA A 4 -14.68 -37.55 15.35
N GLY A 5 -15.46 -36.74 16.06
CA GLY A 5 -15.18 -36.38 17.46
C GLY A 5 -14.42 -35.09 17.78
N GLY A 6 -13.94 -34.30 16.81
CA GLY A 6 -13.11 -33.12 17.11
C GLY A 6 -13.92 -31.88 17.51
N LEU A 7 -13.70 -31.36 18.73
CA LEU A 7 -14.19 -30.04 19.18
C LEU A 7 -13.66 -28.91 18.28
N VAL A 8 -14.54 -27.98 17.91
CA VAL A 8 -14.20 -26.83 17.06
C VAL A 8 -14.49 -25.54 17.78
N VAL A 9 -13.49 -24.68 17.89
CA VAL A 9 -13.57 -23.39 18.56
C VAL A 9 -13.52 -22.29 17.53
N GLY A 10 -14.37 -21.28 17.68
CA GLY A 10 -14.25 -20.02 16.95
C GLY A 10 -13.97 -18.91 17.93
N ILE A 11 -12.97 -18.09 17.59
CA ILE A 11 -12.57 -16.93 18.38
C ILE A 11 -12.78 -15.69 17.52
N ASP A 12 -13.71 -14.84 17.95
CA ASP A 12 -13.80 -13.47 17.50
C ASP A 12 -13.01 -12.58 18.47
N TRP A 13 -12.00 -11.87 17.95
CA TRP A 13 -11.04 -11.14 18.78
C TRP A 13 -11.37 -9.65 18.78
N GLY A 14 -11.55 -9.08 19.98
CA GLY A 14 -11.63 -7.64 20.20
C GLY A 14 -10.43 -7.08 20.97
N THR A 15 -10.39 -5.75 21.11
CA THR A 15 -9.33 -5.03 21.82
C THR A 15 -9.34 -5.31 23.32
N GLU A 16 -10.53 -5.34 23.94
CA GLU A 16 -10.71 -5.54 25.38
C GLU A 16 -11.10 -6.97 25.73
N THR A 17 -11.90 -7.61 24.88
CA THR A 17 -12.44 -8.95 25.10
C THR A 17 -12.41 -9.78 23.83
N HIS A 18 -12.46 -11.09 23.99
CA HIS A 18 -12.54 -12.08 22.92
C HIS A 18 -13.79 -12.93 23.16
N SER A 19 -14.63 -13.05 22.13
CA SER A 19 -15.79 -13.94 22.16
C SER A 19 -15.36 -15.32 21.66
N VAL A 20 -15.64 -16.34 22.45
CA VAL A 20 -15.25 -17.72 22.19
C VAL A 20 -16.48 -18.59 22.17
N CYS A 21 -16.64 -19.36 21.09
CA CYS A 21 -17.68 -20.36 20.94
C CYS A 21 -17.03 -21.72 20.65
N VAL A 22 -17.39 -22.74 21.39
CA VAL A 22 -16.93 -24.12 21.22
C VAL A 22 -18.10 -24.97 20.77
N LEU A 23 -17.94 -25.63 19.63
CA LEU A 23 -18.91 -26.54 19.03
C LEU A 23 -18.44 -27.98 19.14
N GLY A 24 -19.38 -28.87 19.42
CA GLY A 24 -19.20 -30.31 19.30
C GLY A 24 -19.30 -30.78 17.85
N ALA A 25 -19.33 -32.11 17.67
CA ALA A 25 -19.31 -32.72 16.34
C ALA A 25 -20.57 -32.40 15.53
N GLU A 26 -21.73 -32.39 16.19
CA GLU A 26 -23.03 -32.14 15.55
C GLU A 26 -23.30 -30.62 15.38
N GLY A 27 -22.55 -29.78 16.09
CA GLY A 27 -22.66 -28.31 16.04
C GLY A 27 -23.42 -27.72 17.22
N GLU A 28 -23.68 -28.52 18.24
CA GLU A 28 -24.14 -28.10 19.55
C GLU A 28 -23.09 -27.21 20.22
N SER A 29 -23.56 -26.16 20.89
CA SER A 29 -22.69 -25.26 21.66
C SER A 29 -22.31 -25.93 22.98
N VAL A 30 -21.03 -26.28 23.11
CA VAL A 30 -20.44 -26.92 24.30
C VAL A 30 -20.01 -25.86 25.31
N LEU A 31 -19.53 -24.71 24.82
CA LEU A 31 -19.10 -23.59 25.66
C LEU A 31 -19.21 -22.29 24.89
N GLU A 32 -19.82 -21.29 25.51
CA GLU A 32 -19.78 -19.89 25.07
C GLU A 32 -19.24 -19.04 26.20
N VAL A 33 -18.15 -18.33 25.94
CA VAL A 33 -17.48 -17.51 26.96
C VAL A 33 -16.88 -16.26 26.34
N THR A 34 -16.91 -15.18 27.10
CA THR A 34 -16.17 -13.96 26.79
C THR A 34 -14.95 -13.88 27.70
N VAL A 35 -13.78 -13.74 27.10
CA VAL A 35 -12.49 -13.71 27.80
C VAL A 35 -11.88 -12.32 27.66
N LYS A 36 -11.34 -11.76 28.75
CA LYS A 36 -10.61 -10.48 28.67
C LYS A 36 -9.28 -10.64 27.95
N ASN A 37 -8.88 -9.64 27.16
CA ASN A 37 -7.58 -9.59 26.49
C ASN A 37 -6.47 -9.19 27.49
N GLU A 38 -6.24 -10.03 28.49
CA GLU A 38 -5.21 -9.90 29.52
C GLU A 38 -4.52 -11.25 29.74
N ALA A 39 -3.34 -11.25 30.36
CA ALA A 39 -2.56 -12.48 30.57
C ALA A 39 -3.37 -13.57 31.33
N LYS A 40 -4.12 -13.18 32.37
CA LYS A 40 -4.99 -14.08 33.13
C LYS A 40 -6.16 -14.61 32.29
N GLY A 41 -6.74 -13.78 31.43
CA GLY A 41 -7.82 -14.16 30.54
C GLY A 41 -7.36 -15.21 29.53
N ILE A 42 -6.24 -14.97 28.85
CA ILE A 42 -5.66 -15.92 27.89
C ILE A 42 -5.27 -17.23 28.60
N ALA A 43 -4.68 -17.16 29.79
CA ALA A 43 -4.38 -18.35 30.61
C ALA A 43 -5.63 -19.17 30.95
N SER A 44 -6.71 -18.51 31.39
CA SER A 44 -7.99 -19.19 31.67
C SER A 44 -8.60 -19.82 30.42
N LEU A 45 -8.46 -19.17 29.25
CA LEU A 45 -8.90 -19.77 27.98
C LEU A 45 -8.11 -21.05 27.67
N GLN A 46 -6.78 -21.02 27.82
CA GLN A 46 -5.94 -22.20 27.58
C GLN A 46 -6.32 -23.37 28.49
N GLU A 47 -6.50 -23.11 29.78
CA GLU A 47 -6.93 -24.10 30.78
C GLU A 47 -8.27 -24.73 30.39
N ARG A 48 -9.29 -23.90 30.10
CA ARG A 48 -10.61 -24.39 29.68
C ARG A 48 -10.56 -25.23 28.41
N LEU A 49 -9.73 -24.85 27.43
CA LEU A 49 -9.58 -25.64 26.21
C LEU A 49 -8.89 -26.99 26.49
N ARG A 50 -7.89 -27.04 27.38
CA ARG A 50 -7.25 -28.30 27.80
C ARG A 50 -8.20 -29.20 28.57
N GLU A 51 -9.00 -28.65 29.46
CA GLU A 51 -10.04 -29.40 30.18
C GLU A 51 -11.05 -30.03 29.21
N LEU A 52 -11.42 -29.31 28.15
CA LEU A 52 -12.32 -29.82 27.12
C LEU A 52 -11.65 -30.90 26.27
N GLU A 53 -10.37 -30.75 25.89
CA GLU A 53 -9.60 -31.81 25.23
C GLU A 53 -9.57 -33.09 26.07
N ALA A 54 -9.31 -32.95 27.38
CA ALA A 54 -9.25 -34.07 28.32
C ALA A 54 -10.63 -34.74 28.52
N ARG A 55 -11.69 -33.94 28.67
CA ARG A 55 -13.06 -34.43 28.89
C ARG A 55 -13.61 -35.20 27.68
N HIS A 56 -13.30 -34.74 26.47
CA HIS A 56 -13.83 -35.33 25.24
C HIS A 56 -12.84 -36.29 24.56
N GLY A 57 -11.60 -36.40 25.05
CA GLY A 57 -10.56 -37.25 24.45
C GLY A 57 -10.22 -36.86 23.01
N ALA A 58 -10.41 -35.59 22.64
CA ALA A 58 -10.29 -35.13 21.26
C ALA A 58 -9.55 -33.79 21.18
N SER A 59 -8.70 -33.64 20.15
CA SER A 59 -7.96 -32.40 19.91
C SER A 59 -8.89 -31.25 19.51
N VAL A 60 -8.63 -30.05 20.02
CA VAL A 60 -9.38 -28.85 19.68
C VAL A 60 -8.83 -28.20 18.40
N ARG A 61 -9.72 -27.87 17.45
CA ARG A 61 -9.40 -27.06 16.26
C ARG A 61 -9.95 -25.65 16.44
N ILE A 62 -9.12 -24.63 16.29
CA ILE A 62 -9.46 -23.24 16.59
C ILE A 62 -9.47 -22.40 15.31
N GLY A 63 -10.58 -21.77 14.97
CA GLY A 63 -10.67 -20.78 13.91
C GLY A 63 -10.45 -19.36 14.44
N ILE A 64 -9.67 -18.56 13.72
CA ILE A 64 -9.51 -17.13 13.99
C ILE A 64 -9.28 -16.35 12.70
N GLU A 65 -9.79 -15.13 12.61
CA GLU A 65 -9.65 -14.32 11.40
C GLU A 65 -8.22 -13.79 11.18
N SER A 66 -7.55 -13.41 12.27
CA SER A 66 -6.21 -12.82 12.23
C SER A 66 -5.21 -13.69 12.97
N PRO A 67 -4.36 -14.47 12.28
CA PRO A 67 -3.41 -15.38 12.93
C PRO A 67 -2.24 -14.65 13.59
N SER A 68 -2.11 -13.33 13.39
CA SER A 68 -1.01 -12.52 13.93
C SER A 68 -1.27 -11.95 15.31
N VAL A 69 -2.50 -12.03 15.83
CA VAL A 69 -2.86 -11.49 17.16
C VAL A 69 -2.23 -12.31 18.29
N ALA A 70 -2.06 -11.67 19.45
CA ALA A 70 -1.40 -12.29 20.61
C ALA A 70 -2.06 -13.62 21.01
N VAL A 71 -3.39 -13.67 21.09
CA VAL A 71 -4.13 -14.89 21.45
C VAL A 71 -3.86 -16.04 20.48
N ALA A 72 -3.86 -15.79 19.16
CA ALA A 72 -3.53 -16.82 18.18
C ALA A 72 -2.09 -17.34 18.33
N ARG A 73 -1.12 -16.44 18.51
CA ARG A 73 0.29 -16.82 18.69
C ARG A 73 0.50 -17.68 19.92
N VAL A 74 -0.14 -17.31 21.03
CA VAL A 74 -0.08 -18.05 22.29
C VAL A 74 -0.71 -19.43 22.15
N LEU A 75 -1.90 -19.53 21.53
CA LEU A 75 -2.56 -20.81 21.32
C LEU A 75 -1.75 -21.75 20.41
N VAL A 76 -1.17 -21.23 19.33
CA VAL A 76 -0.27 -22.04 18.47
C VAL A 76 0.98 -22.48 19.24
N LYS A 77 1.57 -21.61 20.06
CA LYS A 77 2.75 -21.93 20.87
C LYS A 77 2.48 -23.07 21.86
N GLU A 78 1.30 -23.10 22.46
CA GLU A 78 0.87 -24.20 23.34
C GLU A 78 0.49 -25.49 22.58
N GLY A 79 0.58 -25.49 21.25
CA GLY A 79 0.32 -26.68 20.44
C GLY A 79 -1.15 -26.88 20.04
N PHE A 80 -2.02 -25.87 20.22
CA PHE A 80 -3.38 -25.94 19.69
C PHE A 80 -3.39 -25.83 18.15
N HIS A 81 -4.32 -26.52 17.51
CA HIS A 81 -4.49 -26.48 16.05
C HIS A 81 -5.28 -25.25 15.63
N VAL A 82 -4.58 -24.13 15.37
CA VAL A 82 -5.22 -22.87 14.93
C VAL A 82 -5.31 -22.81 13.41
N PHE A 83 -6.42 -22.30 12.88
CA PHE A 83 -6.73 -22.13 11.47
C PHE A 83 -7.05 -20.67 11.18
N SER A 84 -6.47 -20.13 10.11
CA SER A 84 -6.77 -18.76 9.66
C SER A 84 -8.03 -18.77 8.79
N ILE A 85 -9.01 -17.98 9.20
CA ILE A 85 -10.25 -17.74 8.46
C ILE A 85 -10.15 -16.38 7.75
N ASN A 86 -10.48 -16.33 6.46
CA ASN A 86 -10.52 -15.06 5.75
C ASN A 86 -11.76 -14.26 6.20
N PRO A 87 -11.65 -12.99 6.65
CA PRO A 87 -12.81 -12.17 7.04
C PRO A 87 -13.89 -12.06 5.96
N LYS A 88 -13.49 -12.12 4.68
CA LYS A 88 -14.45 -12.11 3.57
C LYS A 88 -15.18 -13.45 3.42
N GLN A 89 -14.53 -14.57 3.77
CA GLN A 89 -15.20 -15.86 3.78
C GLN A 89 -16.16 -15.97 4.97
N SER A 90 -15.75 -15.52 6.17
CA SER A 90 -16.63 -15.48 7.34
C SER A 90 -17.84 -14.57 7.12
N ASP A 91 -17.66 -13.39 6.52
CA ASP A 91 -18.76 -12.50 6.08
C ASP A 91 -19.78 -13.22 5.19
N ARG A 92 -19.31 -13.90 4.14
CA ARG A 92 -20.19 -14.65 3.22
C ARG A 92 -20.84 -15.87 3.89
N PHE A 93 -20.14 -16.49 4.83
CA PHE A 93 -20.67 -17.61 5.58
C PHE A 93 -21.73 -17.15 6.59
N ARG A 94 -21.56 -15.96 7.18
CA ARG A 94 -22.56 -15.33 8.07
C ARG A 94 -23.88 -15.10 7.33
N ASP A 95 -23.82 -14.59 6.09
CA ASP A 95 -25.01 -14.33 5.25
C ASP A 95 -25.85 -15.62 5.00
N ARG A 96 -25.23 -16.80 5.07
CA ARG A 96 -25.94 -18.10 4.96
C ARG A 96 -26.84 -18.38 6.16
N HIS A 97 -26.46 -17.91 7.35
CA HIS A 97 -27.11 -18.23 8.62
C HIS A 97 -27.97 -17.08 9.15
N SER A 98 -27.86 -15.88 8.56
CA SER A 98 -28.70 -14.72 8.88
C SER A 98 -29.06 -13.96 7.62
N ALA A 99 -30.35 -13.79 7.33
CA ALA A 99 -30.79 -12.74 6.42
C ALA A 99 -30.76 -11.36 7.10
N ALA A 100 -30.93 -11.32 8.43
CA ALA A 100 -30.82 -10.10 9.22
C ALA A 100 -29.34 -9.74 9.40
N GLY A 101 -28.89 -8.60 8.89
CA GLY A 101 -27.50 -8.13 9.02
C GLY A 101 -27.08 -7.71 10.44
N ALA A 102 -27.69 -8.29 11.48
CA ALA A 102 -27.34 -8.04 12.86
C ALA A 102 -25.95 -8.64 13.14
N LYS A 103 -25.02 -7.79 13.56
CA LYS A 103 -23.66 -8.14 13.96
C LYS A 103 -23.65 -8.35 15.48
N ASP A 104 -23.22 -9.52 15.91
CA ASP A 104 -23.07 -9.90 17.31
C ASP A 104 -21.75 -10.69 17.44
N ASP A 105 -20.86 -10.26 18.33
CA ASP A 105 -19.53 -10.86 18.50
C ASP A 105 -19.61 -12.34 18.91
N ARG A 106 -20.66 -12.74 19.66
CA ARG A 106 -20.90 -14.17 19.99
C ARG A 106 -21.23 -14.97 18.75
N ARG A 107 -22.05 -14.39 17.87
CA ARG A 107 -22.45 -15.00 16.61
C ARG A 107 -21.28 -15.07 15.64
N ASP A 108 -20.39 -14.08 15.65
CA ASP A 108 -19.18 -14.07 14.84
C ASP A 108 -18.23 -15.19 15.26
N ALA A 109 -18.05 -15.41 16.57
CA ALA A 109 -17.34 -16.57 17.10
C ALA A 109 -18.00 -17.90 16.68
N TRP A 110 -19.33 -18.00 16.75
CA TRP A 110 -20.06 -19.19 16.30
C TRP A 110 -19.90 -19.44 14.79
N VAL A 111 -19.97 -18.40 13.95
CA VAL A 111 -19.79 -18.48 12.49
C VAL A 111 -18.40 -19.01 12.14
N ILE A 112 -17.38 -18.54 12.85
CA ILE A 112 -15.99 -19.00 12.70
C ILE A 112 -15.89 -20.50 13.03
N ALA A 113 -16.45 -20.92 14.18
CA ALA A 113 -16.46 -22.32 14.61
C ALA A 113 -17.21 -23.22 13.61
N GLN A 114 -18.40 -22.79 13.20
CA GLN A 114 -19.27 -23.53 12.30
C GLN A 114 -18.68 -23.67 10.89
N GLY A 115 -18.03 -22.62 10.38
CA GLY A 115 -17.28 -22.67 9.13
C GLY A 115 -16.17 -23.72 9.19
N LEU A 116 -15.30 -23.65 10.19
CA LEU A 116 -14.20 -24.60 10.36
C LEU A 116 -14.68 -26.05 10.57
N ARG A 117 -15.85 -26.25 11.19
CA ARG A 117 -16.46 -27.56 11.37
C ARG A 117 -16.96 -28.16 10.05
N THR A 118 -17.65 -27.36 9.23
CA THR A 118 -18.31 -27.83 8.01
C THR A 118 -17.36 -27.91 6.81
N ASP A 119 -16.43 -26.96 6.69
CA ASP A 119 -15.54 -26.81 5.54
C ASP A 119 -14.04 -26.82 5.95
N PRO A 120 -13.55 -27.80 6.74
CA PRO A 120 -12.18 -27.78 7.26
C PRO A 120 -11.11 -27.74 6.15
N GLY A 121 -11.38 -28.32 4.98
CA GLY A 121 -10.48 -28.28 3.83
C GLY A 121 -10.35 -26.91 3.16
N CYS A 122 -11.22 -25.95 3.49
CA CYS A 122 -11.15 -24.58 2.97
C CYS A 122 -10.24 -23.67 3.81
N TYR A 123 -9.82 -24.10 5.01
CA TYR A 123 -9.01 -23.30 5.92
C TYR A 123 -7.61 -23.87 6.08
N ARG A 124 -6.64 -22.99 6.31
CA ARG A 124 -5.24 -23.36 6.45
C ARG A 124 -4.83 -23.32 7.92
N ALA A 125 -4.18 -24.39 8.38
CA ALA A 125 -3.54 -24.42 9.68
C ALA A 125 -2.43 -23.37 9.77
N VAL A 126 -2.43 -22.60 10.85
CA VAL A 126 -1.42 -21.61 11.20
C VAL A 126 -0.21 -22.36 11.74
N ARG A 127 0.95 -22.18 11.11
CA ARG A 127 2.22 -22.69 11.63
C ARG A 127 2.86 -21.63 12.52
N PRO A 128 3.44 -22.01 13.68
CA PRO A 128 4.18 -21.06 14.50
C PRO A 128 5.36 -20.53 13.68
N PRO A 129 5.48 -19.21 13.49
CA PRO A 129 6.68 -18.65 12.88
C PRO A 129 7.88 -18.89 13.82
N SER A 130 9.04 -19.20 13.25
CA SER A 130 10.29 -19.27 14.03
C SER A 130 10.60 -17.90 14.66
N PRO A 131 11.35 -17.84 15.78
CA PRO A 131 11.76 -16.57 16.39
C PRO A 131 12.45 -15.63 15.39
N PHE A 132 13.21 -16.20 14.46
CA PHE A 132 13.81 -15.50 13.34
C PHE A 132 12.76 -14.80 12.45
N VAL A 133 11.76 -15.53 11.96
CA VAL A 133 10.68 -14.97 11.12
C VAL A 133 9.87 -13.92 11.88
N VAL A 134 9.61 -14.11 13.18
CA VAL A 134 8.92 -13.09 14.00
C VAL A 134 9.72 -11.79 14.04
N ARG A 135 11.03 -11.86 14.28
CA ARG A 135 11.90 -10.69 14.31
C ARG A 135 11.96 -10.01 12.94
N LEU A 136 12.07 -10.79 11.87
CA LEU A 136 12.03 -10.31 10.49
C LEU A 136 10.74 -9.56 10.19
N GLN A 137 9.58 -10.09 10.62
CA GLN A 137 8.28 -9.44 10.49
C GLN A 137 8.24 -8.07 11.16
N GLN A 138 8.72 -7.96 12.41
CA GLN A 138 8.72 -6.68 13.12
C GLN A 138 9.54 -5.63 12.39
N VAL A 139 10.76 -5.97 11.97
CA VAL A 139 11.63 -5.01 11.25
C VAL A 139 11.05 -4.65 9.89
N THR A 140 10.47 -5.60 9.13
CA THR A 140 9.80 -5.26 7.86
C THR A 140 8.59 -4.35 8.05
N SER A 141 7.78 -4.57 9.10
CA SER A 141 6.65 -3.69 9.42
C SER A 141 7.10 -2.30 9.84
N SER A 142 8.10 -2.18 10.71
CA SER A 142 8.65 -0.88 11.11
C SER A 142 9.23 -0.12 9.90
N ARG A 143 9.94 -0.81 9.01
CA ARG A 143 10.44 -0.22 7.76
C ARG A 143 9.28 0.32 6.91
N LYS A 144 8.19 -0.46 6.79
CA LYS A 144 6.99 -0.08 6.03
C LYS A 144 6.35 1.19 6.59
N GLU A 145 6.21 1.26 7.91
CA GLU A 145 5.67 2.44 8.61
C GLU A 145 6.54 3.69 8.37
N VAL A 146 7.86 3.56 8.55
CA VAL A 146 8.81 4.65 8.30
C VAL A 146 8.72 5.16 6.85
N VAL A 147 8.62 4.26 5.87
CA VAL A 147 8.49 4.64 4.45
C VAL A 147 7.15 5.31 4.17
N ASP A 148 6.05 4.81 4.72
CA ASP A 148 4.72 5.42 4.58
C ASP A 148 4.71 6.84 5.16
N ASP A 149 5.31 7.02 6.34
CA ASP A 149 5.47 8.32 6.98
C ASP A 149 6.37 9.25 6.18
N LEU A 150 7.48 8.74 5.64
CA LEU A 150 8.40 9.50 4.79
C LEU A 150 7.67 10.05 3.56
N VAL A 151 6.84 9.23 2.89
CA VAL A 151 6.00 9.67 1.76
C VAL A 151 5.01 10.74 2.19
N CYS A 152 4.36 10.57 3.35
CA CYS A 152 3.40 11.54 3.87
C CYS A 152 4.07 12.88 4.19
N VAL A 153 5.18 12.89 4.92
CA VAL A 153 5.89 14.11 5.33
C VAL A 153 6.54 14.79 4.14
N ALA A 154 7.15 14.05 3.20
CA ALA A 154 7.67 14.63 1.96
C ALA A 154 6.57 15.30 1.12
N SER A 155 5.36 14.71 1.09
CA SER A 155 4.22 15.33 0.42
C SER A 155 3.74 16.60 1.13
N ARG A 156 3.79 16.65 2.47
CA ARG A 156 3.50 17.88 3.24
C ARG A 156 4.54 18.96 2.96
N LEU A 157 5.82 18.60 2.92
CA LEU A 157 6.90 19.54 2.59
C LEU A 157 6.71 20.11 1.20
N ARG A 158 6.42 19.26 0.21
CA ARG A 158 6.09 19.70 -1.15
C ARG A 158 4.97 20.75 -1.15
N ASN A 159 3.90 20.52 -0.38
CA ASN A 159 2.77 21.44 -0.32
C ASN A 159 3.15 22.78 0.31
N VAL A 160 3.85 22.76 1.45
CA VAL A 160 4.34 24.01 2.07
C VAL A 160 5.24 24.78 1.12
N MET A 161 6.12 24.09 0.38
CA MET A 161 7.01 24.73 -0.58
C MET A 161 6.28 25.32 -1.79
N LEU A 162 5.10 24.79 -2.17
CA LEU A 162 4.28 25.41 -3.21
C LEU A 162 3.76 26.78 -2.80
N ASP A 163 3.54 27.01 -1.51
CA ASP A 163 2.97 28.25 -1.01
C ASP A 163 3.97 29.42 -1.02
N PHE A 164 5.30 29.17 -1.06
CA PHE A 164 6.31 30.24 -1.03
C PHE A 164 7.52 30.09 -1.97
N VAL A 165 7.81 28.90 -2.53
CA VAL A 165 8.84 28.70 -3.58
C VAL A 165 8.31 27.73 -4.66
N PRO A 166 7.20 28.05 -5.35
CA PRO A 166 6.50 27.12 -6.25
C PRO A 166 7.36 26.63 -7.43
N ASP A 167 8.16 27.51 -8.04
CA ASP A 167 9.00 27.15 -9.19
C ASP A 167 10.01 26.07 -8.82
N PHE A 168 10.58 26.13 -7.61
CA PHE A 168 11.51 25.11 -7.14
C PHE A 168 10.83 23.73 -7.00
N VAL A 169 9.54 23.67 -6.64
CA VAL A 169 8.78 22.41 -6.55
C VAL A 169 8.73 21.70 -7.91
N HIS A 170 8.57 22.46 -9.00
CA HIS A 170 8.54 21.93 -10.37
C HIS A 170 9.91 21.38 -10.79
N VAL A 171 11.00 22.06 -10.42
CA VAL A 171 12.37 21.60 -10.72
C VAL A 171 12.75 20.38 -9.88
N ALA A 172 12.42 20.39 -8.58
CA ALA A 172 12.79 19.38 -7.60
C ALA A 172 12.16 18.01 -7.88
N ASN A 173 10.88 17.99 -8.25
CA ASN A 173 10.03 16.81 -8.51
C ASN A 173 9.83 15.84 -7.31
N ASP A 174 10.86 15.57 -6.52
CA ASP A 174 10.90 14.58 -5.44
C ASP A 174 11.59 15.14 -4.19
N PHE A 175 10.77 15.39 -3.16
CA PHE A 175 11.19 15.98 -1.88
C PHE A 175 11.85 14.99 -0.91
N GLN A 176 12.09 13.75 -1.33
CA GLN A 176 12.89 12.81 -0.54
C GLN A 176 14.38 12.83 -0.92
N ARG A 177 14.74 13.47 -2.05
CA ARG A 177 16.14 13.51 -2.52
C ARG A 177 17.00 14.41 -1.64
N ASP A 178 18.23 13.94 -1.36
CA ASP A 178 19.14 14.67 -0.45
C ASP A 178 19.53 16.05 -0.96
N TRP A 179 19.67 16.24 -2.27
CA TRP A 179 19.98 17.56 -2.85
C TRP A 179 18.81 18.55 -2.67
N VAL A 180 17.56 18.08 -2.76
CA VAL A 180 16.36 18.89 -2.54
C VAL A 180 16.29 19.31 -1.07
N LEU A 181 16.45 18.34 -0.16
CA LEU A 181 16.46 18.61 1.28
C LEU A 181 17.58 19.57 1.67
N SER A 182 18.78 19.42 1.10
CA SER A 182 19.89 20.35 1.35
C SER A 182 19.65 21.75 0.81
N ILE A 183 18.88 21.92 -0.26
CA ILE A 183 18.42 23.25 -0.70
C ILE A 183 17.37 23.79 0.27
N CYS A 184 16.36 22.99 0.66
CA CYS A 184 15.35 23.40 1.65
C CYS A 184 16.02 23.84 2.96
N GLU A 185 17.04 23.13 3.46
CA GLU A 185 17.82 23.52 4.64
C GLU A 185 18.49 24.89 4.49
N ARG A 186 18.96 25.24 3.29
CA ARG A 186 19.54 26.57 3.01
C ARG A 186 18.46 27.65 2.98
N ILE A 187 17.30 27.36 2.38
CA ILE A 187 16.14 28.26 2.35
C ILE A 187 15.63 28.51 3.76
N VAL A 188 15.47 27.47 4.58
CA VAL A 188 15.07 27.58 6.00
C VAL A 188 16.06 28.46 6.75
N LYS A 189 17.37 28.24 6.60
CA LYS A 189 18.39 28.98 7.36
C LYS A 189 18.56 30.45 6.94
N LYS A 190 18.44 30.78 5.66
CA LYS A 190 18.83 32.10 5.14
C LYS A 190 17.72 32.86 4.41
N GLY A 191 16.62 32.19 4.06
CA GLY A 191 15.64 32.70 3.08
C GLY A 191 16.09 32.43 1.64
N ALA A 192 15.14 32.26 0.73
CA ALA A 192 15.39 31.89 -0.67
C ALA A 192 16.25 32.94 -1.42
N THR A 193 15.96 34.22 -1.20
CA THR A 193 16.69 35.37 -1.76
C THR A 193 18.17 35.42 -1.35
N ARG A 194 18.56 34.84 -0.20
CA ARG A 194 19.95 34.84 0.29
C ARG A 194 20.72 33.55 0.01
N VAL A 195 20.12 32.54 -0.63
CA VAL A 195 20.83 31.32 -1.05
C VAL A 195 21.80 31.66 -2.20
N THR A 196 23.10 31.45 -2.04
CA THR A 196 24.09 31.84 -3.06
C THR A 196 24.20 30.81 -4.18
N GLY A 197 24.54 31.27 -5.39
CA GLY A 197 24.79 30.39 -6.54
C GLY A 197 25.89 29.36 -6.27
N ALA A 198 26.99 29.78 -5.62
CA ALA A 198 28.06 28.86 -5.21
C ALA A 198 27.57 27.74 -4.28
N ALA A 199 26.64 28.02 -3.37
CA ALA A 199 26.07 27.00 -2.49
C ALA A 199 25.20 25.99 -3.26
N ILE A 200 24.36 26.48 -4.19
CA ILE A 200 23.55 25.63 -5.05
C ILE A 200 24.44 24.75 -5.93
N GLY A 201 25.45 25.34 -6.59
CA GLY A 201 26.41 24.60 -7.41
C GLY A 201 27.15 23.51 -6.62
N LYS A 202 27.56 23.79 -5.38
CA LYS A 202 28.18 22.79 -4.49
C LYS A 202 27.23 21.64 -4.16
N ILE A 203 25.96 21.91 -3.91
CA ILE A 203 24.95 20.88 -3.62
C ILE A 203 24.70 20.01 -4.86
N LEU A 204 24.50 20.62 -6.03
CA LEU A 204 24.27 19.90 -7.28
C LEU A 204 25.48 19.01 -7.64
N LYS A 205 26.70 19.54 -7.52
CA LYS A 205 27.95 18.79 -7.74
C LYS A 205 28.08 17.62 -6.78
N LYS A 206 27.90 17.86 -5.47
CA LYS A 206 27.97 16.80 -4.43
C LYS A 206 26.92 15.71 -4.68
N GLY A 207 25.72 16.07 -5.09
CA GLY A 207 24.63 15.15 -5.38
C GLY A 207 24.67 14.51 -6.76
N ARG A 208 25.68 14.81 -7.60
CA ARG A 208 25.78 14.39 -9.01
C ARG A 208 24.46 14.63 -9.79
N VAL A 209 23.84 15.78 -9.54
CA VAL A 209 22.51 16.13 -10.09
C VAL A 209 22.69 16.69 -11.50
N LYS A 210 22.03 16.08 -12.48
CA LYS A 210 22.08 16.48 -13.90
C LYS A 210 21.13 17.64 -14.27
N LYS A 211 20.59 18.35 -13.28
CA LYS A 211 19.68 19.48 -13.51
C LYS A 211 20.47 20.72 -13.91
N PRO A 212 20.03 21.51 -14.91
CA PRO A 212 20.68 22.77 -15.26
C PRO A 212 20.76 23.69 -14.03
N PHE A 213 21.95 24.25 -13.79
CA PHE A 213 22.16 25.14 -12.65
C PHE A 213 21.26 26.37 -12.72
N ASP A 214 21.15 26.98 -13.90
CA ASP A 214 20.38 28.21 -14.11
C ASP A 214 18.88 28.00 -13.86
N GLU A 215 18.33 26.86 -14.28
CA GLU A 215 16.93 26.47 -14.00
C GLU A 215 16.68 26.38 -12.48
N VAL A 216 17.58 25.72 -11.74
CA VAL A 216 17.44 25.56 -10.28
C VAL A 216 17.64 26.91 -9.57
N PHE A 217 18.61 27.71 -10.01
CA PHE A 217 18.92 29.00 -9.42
C PHE A 217 17.75 29.97 -9.60
N ALA A 218 17.25 30.13 -10.84
CA ALA A 218 16.11 30.99 -11.13
C ALA A 218 14.86 30.56 -10.33
N ALA A 219 14.57 29.26 -10.28
CA ALA A 219 13.41 28.73 -9.55
C ALA A 219 13.45 28.97 -8.03
N ILE A 220 14.63 29.08 -7.43
CA ILE A 220 14.78 29.44 -6.01
C ILE A 220 14.70 30.96 -5.80
N LYS A 221 15.07 31.76 -6.81
CA LYS A 221 15.10 33.22 -6.74
C LYS A 221 13.80 33.90 -7.09
N ALA A 222 12.87 33.20 -7.74
CA ALA A 222 11.55 33.70 -8.04
C ALA A 222 10.86 34.20 -6.77
N ASP A 223 10.51 35.49 -6.77
CA ASP A 223 9.72 36.12 -5.72
C ASP A 223 8.25 36.15 -6.16
N ILE A 224 7.37 35.71 -5.28
CA ILE A 224 5.93 35.68 -5.51
C ILE A 224 5.20 36.80 -4.74
N GLY A 225 5.93 37.71 -4.08
CA GLY A 225 5.38 38.90 -3.44
C GLY A 225 4.78 38.64 -2.05
N LEU A 226 5.26 37.63 -1.33
CA LEU A 226 4.83 37.37 0.05
C LEU A 226 5.43 38.36 1.06
N SER A 227 4.72 38.61 2.15
CA SER A 227 5.24 39.42 3.25
C SER A 227 6.41 38.74 3.97
N SER A 228 7.23 39.52 4.68
CA SER A 228 8.32 38.98 5.49
C SER A 228 7.84 38.02 6.58
N ASN A 229 6.66 38.28 7.16
CA ASN A 229 6.08 37.47 8.22
C ASN A 229 5.62 36.11 7.67
N ASP A 230 4.96 36.10 6.51
CA ASP A 230 4.55 34.86 5.84
C ASP A 230 5.77 34.01 5.49
N LEU A 231 6.79 34.63 4.91
CA LEU A 231 8.04 33.94 4.55
C LEU A 231 8.71 33.30 5.77
N GLU A 232 8.71 33.96 6.92
CA GLU A 232 9.27 33.38 8.15
C GLU A 232 8.42 32.21 8.64
N ALA A 233 7.09 32.35 8.70
CA ALA A 233 6.18 31.28 9.12
C ALA A 233 6.29 30.02 8.23
N TYR A 234 6.36 30.19 6.90
CA TYR A 234 6.57 29.08 5.97
C TYR A 234 7.94 28.43 6.15
N ARG A 235 8.99 29.22 6.41
CA ARG A 235 10.35 28.71 6.66
C ARG A 235 10.43 27.90 7.95
N GLU A 236 9.80 28.33 9.03
CA GLU A 236 9.73 27.57 10.29
C GLU A 236 9.06 26.21 10.06
N ARG A 237 7.87 26.23 9.43
CA ARG A 237 7.14 25.00 9.09
C ARG A 237 7.94 24.07 8.18
N CYS A 238 8.62 24.62 7.18
CA CYS A 238 9.52 23.88 6.29
C CYS A 238 10.66 23.23 7.08
N GLY A 239 11.27 23.96 8.02
CA GLY A 239 12.33 23.46 8.90
C GLY A 239 11.91 22.21 9.68
N HIS A 240 10.74 22.22 10.32
CA HIS A 240 10.22 21.07 11.04
C HIS A 240 9.98 19.85 10.13
N LEU A 241 9.44 20.06 8.93
CA LEU A 241 9.17 18.98 7.98
C LEU A 241 10.46 18.37 7.43
N VAL A 242 11.46 19.20 7.10
CA VAL A 242 12.78 18.74 6.66
C VAL A 242 13.46 17.92 7.76
N ALA A 243 13.45 18.38 9.02
CA ALA A 243 14.02 17.66 10.14
C ALA A 243 13.38 16.27 10.32
N ARG A 244 12.05 16.18 10.21
CA ARG A 244 11.31 14.90 10.25
C ARG A 244 11.69 13.97 9.10
N ILE A 245 11.79 14.49 7.87
CA ILE A 245 12.22 13.70 6.72
C ILE A 245 13.63 13.14 6.94
N ARG A 246 14.56 13.96 7.45
CA ARG A 246 15.93 13.52 7.78
C ARG A 246 15.94 12.41 8.82
N LEU A 247 15.10 12.51 9.86
CA LEU A 247 14.94 11.45 10.85
C LEU A 247 14.42 10.16 10.22
N LEU A 248 13.31 10.23 9.48
CA LEU A 248 12.70 9.07 8.84
C LEU A 248 13.66 8.39 7.85
N LYS A 249 14.44 9.16 7.08
CA LYS A 249 15.48 8.59 6.20
C LYS A 249 16.62 7.89 6.98
N ARG A 250 16.96 8.35 8.18
CA ARG A 250 17.92 7.62 9.04
C ARG A 250 17.31 6.32 9.56
N GLN A 251 16.07 6.36 10.05
CA GLN A 251 15.35 5.18 10.52
C GLN A 251 15.14 4.15 9.41
N GLU A 252 14.88 4.58 8.17
CA GLU A 252 14.79 3.67 7.01
C GLU A 252 16.11 2.93 6.81
N ARG A 253 17.25 3.64 6.86
CA ARG A 253 18.59 3.03 6.75
C ARG A 253 18.91 2.10 7.92
N GLU A 254 18.49 2.45 9.13
CA GLU A 254 18.64 1.59 10.31
C GLU A 254 17.84 0.29 10.13
N CYS A 255 16.60 0.38 9.62
CA CYS A 255 15.81 -0.80 9.28
C CYS A 255 16.47 -1.63 8.18
N ASP A 256 16.97 -1.00 7.11
CA ASP A 256 17.68 -1.70 6.01
C ASP A 256 18.90 -2.47 6.54
N LYS A 257 19.71 -1.85 7.40
CA LYS A 257 20.86 -2.50 8.05
C LYS A 257 20.43 -3.63 8.99
N ALA A 258 19.35 -3.44 9.75
CA ALA A 258 18.82 -4.47 10.63
C ALA A 258 18.30 -5.68 9.85
N LEU A 259 17.64 -5.47 8.71
CA LEU A 259 17.21 -6.55 7.82
C LEU A 259 18.42 -7.30 7.26
N ASP A 260 19.41 -6.58 6.73
CA ASP A 260 20.62 -7.20 6.19
C ASP A 260 21.36 -8.03 7.25
N LYS A 261 21.55 -7.47 8.45
CA LYS A 261 22.13 -8.17 9.59
C LYS A 261 21.33 -9.42 9.97
N LEU A 262 20.00 -9.32 10.05
CA LEU A 262 19.15 -10.46 10.37
C LEU A 262 19.32 -11.58 9.35
N LEU A 263 19.31 -11.27 8.05
CA LEU A 263 19.47 -12.28 7.02
C LEU A 263 20.83 -13.01 7.12
N HIS A 264 21.91 -12.31 7.49
CA HIS A 264 23.21 -12.92 7.76
C HIS A 264 23.24 -13.76 9.05
N GLU A 265 22.50 -13.36 10.08
CA GLU A 265 22.38 -14.07 11.37
C GLU A 265 21.36 -15.23 11.33
N ALA A 266 20.80 -15.55 10.16
CA ALA A 266 19.89 -16.68 10.03
C ALA A 266 20.59 -17.99 10.47
N PRO A 267 19.92 -18.87 11.23
CA PRO A 267 20.58 -20.04 11.82
C PRO A 267 21.22 -20.94 10.76
N GLU A 268 22.50 -21.25 10.93
CA GLU A 268 23.22 -22.12 10.00
C GLU A 268 22.56 -23.51 9.91
N GLY A 269 22.49 -24.07 8.70
CA GLY A 269 21.82 -25.35 8.43
C GLY A 269 20.29 -25.33 8.44
N SER A 270 19.64 -24.22 8.85
CA SER A 270 18.18 -24.11 8.86
C SER A 270 17.55 -24.06 7.47
N ASP A 271 16.26 -24.35 7.40
CA ASP A 271 15.45 -24.17 6.18
C ASP A 271 15.42 -22.69 5.77
N GLU A 272 15.32 -21.78 6.74
CA GLU A 272 15.35 -20.34 6.51
C GLU A 272 16.65 -19.89 5.87
N ARG A 273 17.82 -20.38 6.32
CA ARG A 273 19.10 -20.02 5.70
C ARG A 273 19.16 -20.46 4.24
N ARG A 274 18.74 -21.71 3.94
CA ARG A 274 18.66 -22.19 2.55
C ARG A 274 17.71 -21.37 1.69
N GLN A 275 16.57 -20.94 2.25
CA GLN A 275 15.61 -20.07 1.56
C GLN A 275 16.21 -18.68 1.28
N ILE A 276 16.94 -18.10 2.23
CA ILE A 276 17.61 -16.80 2.09
C ILE A 276 18.66 -16.86 0.99
N ASP A 277 19.57 -17.83 1.05
CA ASP A 277 20.64 -18.00 0.07
C ASP A 277 20.06 -18.20 -1.34
N THR A 278 19.00 -19.03 -1.44
CA THR A 278 18.26 -19.23 -2.68
C THR A 278 17.68 -17.91 -3.18
N LEU A 279 16.96 -17.15 -2.35
CA LEU A 279 16.32 -15.89 -2.76
C LEU A 279 17.35 -14.84 -3.18
N LEU A 280 18.40 -14.62 -2.37
CA LEU A 280 19.44 -13.62 -2.63
C LEU A 280 20.28 -13.92 -3.87
N SER A 281 20.37 -15.19 -4.28
CA SER A 281 21.05 -15.55 -5.54
C SER A 281 20.33 -15.05 -6.80
N PHE A 282 19.05 -14.71 -6.72
CA PHE A 282 18.29 -14.25 -7.90
C PHE A 282 18.60 -12.80 -8.25
N PRO A 283 18.71 -12.47 -9.56
CA PRO A 283 18.91 -11.09 -9.99
C PRO A 283 17.73 -10.23 -9.54
N GLY A 284 18.04 -9.14 -8.85
CA GLY A 284 17.05 -8.19 -8.35
C GLY A 284 16.43 -8.52 -6.99
N THR A 285 16.75 -9.67 -6.39
CA THR A 285 16.33 -9.99 -5.02
C THR A 285 17.39 -9.55 -4.02
N GLY A 286 17.31 -8.28 -3.60
CA GLY A 286 18.15 -7.77 -2.51
C GLY A 286 17.64 -8.13 -1.11
N PRO A 287 18.37 -7.77 -0.04
CA PRO A 287 18.01 -8.06 1.35
C PRO A 287 16.57 -7.65 1.71
N VAL A 288 16.15 -6.44 1.34
CA VAL A 288 14.79 -5.96 1.61
C VAL A 288 13.74 -6.83 0.92
N VAL A 289 13.96 -7.23 -0.34
CA VAL A 289 13.00 -8.06 -1.08
C VAL A 289 12.92 -9.46 -0.48
N ALA A 290 14.07 -10.08 -0.20
CA ALA A 290 14.13 -11.40 0.44
C ALA A 290 13.42 -11.38 1.81
N ALA A 291 13.74 -10.37 2.63
CA ALA A 291 13.12 -10.17 3.93
C ALA A 291 11.60 -10.01 3.83
N THR A 292 11.09 -9.18 2.91
CA THR A 292 9.64 -9.00 2.70
C THR A 292 8.96 -10.29 2.26
N LEU A 293 9.57 -11.06 1.35
CA LEU A 293 9.01 -12.35 0.90
C LEU A 293 8.88 -13.33 2.07
N MET A 294 9.95 -13.49 2.86
CA MET A 294 9.98 -14.39 4.01
C MET A 294 9.08 -13.93 5.15
N SER A 295 8.95 -12.62 5.38
CA SER A 295 8.15 -12.09 6.48
C SER A 295 6.65 -12.13 6.18
N ARG A 296 6.25 -11.77 4.96
CA ARG A 296 4.84 -11.65 4.54
C ARG A 296 4.23 -12.96 4.05
N ALA A 297 5.05 -13.89 3.53
CA ALA A 297 4.58 -15.18 3.02
C ALA A 297 5.47 -16.37 3.45
N PRO A 298 5.79 -16.51 4.76
CA PRO A 298 6.78 -17.50 5.24
C PRO A 298 6.47 -18.92 4.80
N TRP A 299 5.21 -19.35 4.95
CA TRP A 299 4.80 -20.71 4.55
C TRP A 299 4.90 -20.92 3.05
N ALA A 300 4.59 -19.91 2.23
CA ALA A 300 4.54 -20.05 0.78
C ALA A 300 5.94 -20.05 0.19
N ILE A 301 6.87 -19.34 0.84
CA ILE A 301 8.30 -19.43 0.57
C ILE A 301 8.83 -20.80 0.97
N ALA A 302 8.52 -21.28 2.19
CA ALA A 302 8.98 -22.58 2.67
C ALA A 302 8.54 -23.74 1.76
N GLU A 303 7.31 -23.71 1.25
CA GLU A 303 6.78 -24.72 0.33
C GLU A 303 7.15 -24.47 -1.14
N GLY A 304 7.74 -23.31 -1.46
CA GLY A 304 7.88 -22.83 -2.84
C GLY A 304 6.53 -22.85 -3.58
N CYS A 305 5.45 -22.42 -2.93
CA CYS A 305 4.09 -22.47 -3.46
C CYS A 305 3.84 -21.31 -4.43
N TYR A 306 4.06 -21.55 -5.72
CA TYR A 306 3.98 -20.54 -6.78
C TYR A 306 2.58 -19.92 -6.89
N GLU A 307 1.54 -20.75 -6.88
CA GLU A 307 0.15 -20.30 -7.01
C GLU A 307 -0.24 -19.36 -5.87
N ALA A 308 0.15 -19.69 -4.64
CA ALA A 308 -0.09 -18.87 -3.48
C ALA A 308 0.63 -17.52 -3.56
N LEU A 309 1.93 -17.53 -3.86
CA LEU A 309 2.72 -16.31 -3.96
C LEU A 309 2.22 -15.41 -5.09
N ARG A 310 1.78 -15.95 -6.23
CA ARG A 310 1.16 -15.15 -7.30
C ARG A 310 -0.12 -14.45 -6.84
N GLN A 311 -0.95 -15.13 -6.05
CA GLN A 311 -2.19 -14.56 -5.53
C GLN A 311 -1.91 -13.52 -4.44
N LEU A 312 -1.01 -13.83 -3.50
CA LEU A 312 -0.61 -12.95 -2.40
C LEU A 312 0.09 -11.68 -2.88
N SER A 313 0.93 -11.77 -3.93
CA SER A 313 1.58 -10.60 -4.55
C SER A 313 0.67 -9.85 -5.55
N GLY A 314 -0.49 -10.40 -5.90
CA GLY A 314 -1.43 -9.79 -6.84
C GLY A 314 -0.97 -9.81 -8.31
N VAL A 315 0.05 -10.61 -8.63
CA VAL A 315 0.51 -10.83 -10.02
C VAL A 315 -0.43 -11.76 -10.77
N ALA A 316 -1.07 -12.70 -10.08
CA ALA A 316 -2.14 -13.52 -10.66
C ALA A 316 -3.29 -12.61 -11.15
N PRO A 317 -3.69 -12.69 -12.43
CA PRO A 317 -4.87 -11.99 -12.91
C PRO A 317 -6.16 -12.60 -12.32
N VAL A 318 -7.25 -11.83 -12.36
CA VAL A 318 -8.60 -12.31 -12.06
C VAL A 318 -9.40 -12.33 -13.35
N THR A 319 -9.89 -13.51 -13.73
CA THR A 319 -10.81 -13.67 -14.85
C THR A 319 -12.23 -13.53 -14.35
N LEU A 320 -12.93 -12.50 -14.82
CA LEU A 320 -14.35 -12.29 -14.60
C LEU A 320 -15.09 -12.77 -15.85
N ALA A 321 -15.77 -13.91 -15.74
CA ALA A 321 -16.54 -14.49 -16.82
C ALA A 321 -18.00 -14.70 -16.39
N SER A 322 -18.96 -14.29 -17.23
CA SER A 322 -20.39 -14.55 -17.05
C SER A 322 -21.02 -14.72 -18.42
N GLY A 323 -21.49 -15.94 -18.73
CA GLY A 323 -22.10 -16.31 -20.01
C GLY A 323 -21.29 -15.83 -21.20
N LYS A 324 -21.74 -14.74 -21.83
CA LYS A 324 -21.17 -14.15 -23.05
C LYS A 324 -20.00 -13.17 -22.82
N LYS A 325 -19.69 -12.77 -21.58
CA LYS A 325 -18.65 -11.78 -21.27
C LYS A 325 -17.47 -12.42 -20.55
N LYS A 326 -16.25 -12.18 -21.06
CA LYS A 326 -14.99 -12.56 -20.41
C LYS A 326 -14.08 -11.34 -20.32
N ARG A 327 -13.67 -10.96 -19.11
CA ARG A 327 -12.76 -9.84 -18.85
C ARG A 327 -11.66 -10.27 -17.88
N VAL A 328 -10.42 -9.93 -18.19
CA VAL A 328 -9.28 -10.18 -17.31
C VAL A 328 -8.88 -8.88 -16.62
N VAL A 329 -8.89 -8.87 -15.29
CA VAL A 329 -8.57 -7.69 -14.48
C VAL A 329 -7.40 -7.97 -13.54
N GLN A 330 -6.73 -6.91 -13.09
CA GLN A 330 -5.69 -7.03 -12.07
C GLN A 330 -6.31 -7.43 -10.72
N ARG A 331 -5.66 -8.38 -10.02
CA ARG A 331 -5.98 -8.70 -8.64
C ARG A 331 -5.63 -7.53 -7.73
N ARG A 332 -6.65 -6.89 -7.16
CA ARG A 332 -6.48 -5.81 -6.18
C ARG A 332 -6.40 -6.32 -4.73
N SER A 333 -7.15 -7.39 -4.42
CA SER A 333 -7.08 -8.08 -3.13
C SER A 333 -5.80 -8.92 -3.08
N CYS A 334 -4.74 -8.33 -2.54
CA CYS A 334 -3.47 -8.97 -2.29
C CYS A 334 -2.70 -8.16 -1.23
N ASP A 335 -1.56 -8.69 -0.80
CA ASP A 335 -0.62 -7.98 0.05
C ASP A 335 0.15 -6.91 -0.76
N GLU A 336 0.05 -5.65 -0.33
CA GLU A 336 0.68 -4.54 -1.05
C GLU A 336 2.20 -4.55 -0.94
N GLU A 337 2.76 -5.08 0.15
CA GLU A 337 4.20 -5.17 0.36
C GLU A 337 4.82 -6.23 -0.54
N LEU A 338 4.22 -7.42 -0.63
CA LEU A 338 4.64 -8.46 -1.58
C LEU A 338 4.54 -7.98 -3.02
N ARG A 339 3.48 -7.24 -3.37
CA ARG A 339 3.32 -6.65 -4.71
C ARG A 339 4.46 -5.68 -5.01
N ASN A 340 4.77 -4.79 -4.08
CA ASN A 340 5.82 -3.78 -4.25
C ASN A 340 7.21 -4.42 -4.29
N ALA A 341 7.49 -5.39 -3.41
CA ALA A 341 8.75 -6.14 -3.39
C ALA A 341 8.99 -6.85 -4.72
N LEU A 342 7.96 -7.52 -5.28
CA LEU A 342 8.07 -8.21 -6.56
C LEU A 342 8.24 -7.22 -7.74
N PHE A 343 7.59 -6.07 -7.68
CA PHE A 343 7.78 -5.01 -8.67
C PHE A 343 9.21 -4.46 -8.64
N LEU A 344 9.77 -4.21 -7.45
CA LEU A 344 11.15 -3.75 -7.28
C LEU A 344 12.15 -4.83 -7.72
N CYS A 345 11.88 -6.09 -7.39
CA CYS A 345 12.66 -7.25 -7.83
C CYS A 345 12.73 -7.29 -9.36
N ALA A 346 11.58 -7.22 -10.05
CA ALA A 346 11.52 -7.22 -11.50
C ALA A 346 12.28 -6.03 -12.12
N LYS A 347 12.14 -4.83 -11.55
CA LYS A 347 12.84 -3.63 -12.03
C LYS A 347 14.36 -3.77 -11.88
N ALA A 348 14.82 -4.32 -10.75
CA ALA A 348 16.23 -4.57 -10.50
C ALA A 348 16.78 -5.67 -11.43
N ALA A 349 16.05 -6.77 -11.61
CA ALA A 349 16.42 -7.85 -12.52
C ALA A 349 16.61 -7.37 -13.97
N VAL A 350 15.71 -6.50 -14.46
CA VAL A 350 15.82 -5.89 -15.81
C VAL A 350 17.06 -5.01 -15.95
N ARG A 351 17.56 -4.43 -14.85
CA ARG A 351 18.77 -3.62 -14.86
C ARG A 351 20.03 -4.47 -14.82
N SER A 352 20.05 -5.53 -14.02
CA SER A 352 21.26 -6.31 -13.73
C SER A 352 21.44 -7.54 -14.62
N ASN A 353 20.39 -8.08 -15.24
CA ASN A 353 20.45 -9.31 -16.00
C ASN A 353 19.99 -9.14 -17.46
N VAL A 354 20.80 -9.65 -18.38
CA VAL A 354 20.62 -9.47 -19.83
C VAL A 354 19.39 -10.18 -20.38
N VAL A 355 19.07 -11.39 -19.87
CA VAL A 355 17.90 -12.17 -20.31
C VAL A 355 16.61 -11.43 -19.95
N PHE A 356 16.49 -10.93 -18.71
CA PHE A 356 15.33 -10.14 -18.29
C PHE A 356 15.24 -8.79 -19.00
N LYS A 357 16.37 -8.13 -19.28
CA LYS A 357 16.43 -6.90 -20.08
C LYS A 357 15.89 -7.12 -21.50
N ASN A 358 16.34 -8.17 -22.16
CA ASN A 358 15.90 -8.51 -23.52
C ASN A 358 14.42 -8.92 -23.55
N TYR A 359 13.96 -9.67 -22.55
CA TYR A 359 12.54 -9.98 -22.41
C TYR A 359 11.69 -8.72 -22.17
N ALA A 360 12.16 -7.76 -21.38
CA ALA A 360 11.48 -6.48 -21.17
C ALA A 360 11.38 -5.63 -22.46
N LYS A 361 12.41 -5.69 -23.32
CA LYS A 361 12.41 -5.06 -24.65
C LYS A 361 11.40 -5.73 -25.57
N LYS A 362 11.38 -7.06 -25.64
CA LYS A 362 10.38 -7.83 -26.38
C LYS A 362 8.96 -7.42 -25.98
N LEU A 363 8.65 -7.42 -24.68
CA LEU A 363 7.31 -7.03 -24.21
C LEU A 363 6.97 -5.57 -24.56
N ALA A 364 7.97 -4.69 -24.66
CA ALA A 364 7.76 -3.31 -25.11
C ALA A 364 7.42 -3.25 -26.60
N ALA A 365 8.10 -4.04 -27.43
CA ALA A 365 7.80 -4.17 -28.85
C ALA A 365 6.39 -4.72 -29.11
N GLU A 366 5.87 -5.57 -28.20
CA GLU A 366 4.48 -6.03 -28.19
C GLU A 366 3.47 -4.96 -27.70
N GLY A 367 3.90 -3.73 -27.44
CA GLY A 367 3.02 -2.64 -26.98
C GLY A 367 2.61 -2.70 -25.50
N LYS A 368 3.25 -3.55 -24.68
CA LYS A 368 2.85 -3.68 -23.26
C LYS A 368 3.33 -2.49 -22.42
N PRO A 369 2.43 -1.87 -21.62
CA PRO A 369 2.79 -0.75 -20.74
C PRO A 369 3.77 -1.20 -19.66
N PHE A 370 4.59 -0.27 -19.16
CA PHE A 370 5.67 -0.55 -18.21
C PHE A 370 5.23 -1.37 -16.99
N GLY A 371 4.12 -1.00 -16.34
CA GLY A 371 3.61 -1.75 -15.20
C GLY A 371 3.19 -3.19 -15.54
N GLN A 372 2.67 -3.43 -16.74
CA GLN A 372 2.39 -4.79 -17.21
C GLN A 372 3.67 -5.58 -17.47
N ARG A 373 4.70 -4.95 -18.05
CA ARG A 373 6.01 -5.58 -18.26
C ARG A 373 6.63 -6.03 -16.94
N MET A 374 6.68 -5.14 -15.94
CA MET A 374 7.25 -5.49 -14.62
C MET A 374 6.47 -6.62 -13.93
N ARG A 375 5.14 -6.66 -14.05
CA ARG A 375 4.35 -7.79 -13.52
C ARG A 375 4.65 -9.11 -14.21
N VAL A 376 4.75 -9.11 -15.55
CA VAL A 376 5.08 -10.33 -16.31
C VAL A 376 6.47 -10.82 -15.98
N ILE A 377 7.44 -9.92 -15.78
CA ILE A 377 8.80 -10.28 -15.38
C ILE A 377 8.83 -10.79 -13.95
N GLY A 378 8.16 -10.11 -13.03
CA GLY A 378 8.00 -10.54 -11.64
C GLY A 378 7.36 -11.93 -11.55
N ASP A 379 6.36 -12.21 -12.38
CA ASP A 379 5.73 -13.52 -12.49
C ASP A 379 6.71 -14.64 -12.86
N LYS A 380 7.58 -14.37 -13.83
CA LYS A 380 8.60 -15.33 -14.30
C LYS A 380 9.71 -15.52 -13.28
N LEU A 381 10.14 -14.45 -12.62
CA LEU A 381 11.07 -14.50 -11.49
C LEU A 381 10.50 -15.34 -10.36
N LEU A 382 9.25 -15.10 -9.99
CA LEU A 382 8.57 -15.82 -8.91
C LEU A 382 8.45 -17.32 -9.23
N ALA A 383 8.08 -17.67 -10.46
CA ALA A 383 8.04 -19.07 -10.90
C ALA A 383 9.42 -19.76 -10.77
N ALA A 384 10.48 -19.06 -11.17
CA ALA A 384 11.85 -19.57 -11.08
C ALA A 384 12.34 -19.68 -9.63
N GLN A 385 12.03 -18.68 -8.79
CA GLN A 385 12.33 -18.70 -7.35
C GLN A 385 11.64 -19.87 -6.66
N CYS A 386 10.34 -20.08 -6.89
CA CYS A 386 9.62 -21.22 -6.32
C CYS A 386 10.20 -22.57 -6.75
N ALA A 387 10.58 -22.71 -8.02
CA ALA A 387 11.22 -23.92 -8.51
C ALA A 387 12.62 -24.15 -7.91
N ALA A 388 13.36 -23.07 -7.63
CA ALA A 388 14.67 -23.13 -6.99
C ALA A 388 14.55 -23.48 -5.49
N LEU A 389 13.58 -22.87 -4.79
CA LEU A 389 13.28 -23.14 -3.38
C LEU A 389 12.92 -24.61 -3.15
N ARG A 390 12.02 -25.18 -3.97
CA ARG A 390 11.66 -26.60 -3.87
C ARG A 390 12.82 -27.55 -4.14
N ALA A 391 13.78 -27.13 -4.96
CA ALA A 391 14.94 -27.92 -5.32
C ALA A 391 16.17 -27.63 -4.43
N GLY A 392 16.08 -26.69 -3.48
CA GLY A 392 17.19 -26.30 -2.61
C GLY A 392 18.43 -25.81 -3.37
N ARG A 393 18.25 -25.08 -4.47
CA ARG A 393 19.34 -24.66 -5.37
C ARG A 393 19.39 -23.15 -5.57
N LEU A 394 20.57 -22.64 -5.85
CA LEU A 394 20.77 -21.24 -6.22
C LEU A 394 20.27 -20.95 -7.65
N PHE A 395 20.15 -19.66 -7.96
CA PHE A 395 19.83 -19.17 -9.29
C PHE A 395 20.85 -19.65 -10.31
N ASP A 396 20.33 -20.10 -11.46
CA ASP A 396 21.11 -20.59 -12.59
C ASP A 396 20.47 -20.03 -13.85
N GLU A 397 21.17 -19.11 -14.50
CA GLU A 397 20.70 -18.40 -15.68
C GLU A 397 20.46 -19.34 -16.87
N THR A 398 21.19 -20.46 -16.95
CA THR A 398 21.04 -21.45 -18.04
C THR A 398 19.67 -22.13 -18.01
N ARG A 399 18.97 -22.11 -16.87
CA ARG A 399 17.62 -22.68 -16.72
C ARG A 399 16.51 -21.73 -17.14
N LEU A 400 16.84 -20.53 -17.62
CA LEU A 400 15.88 -19.59 -18.22
C LEU A 400 15.55 -19.91 -19.69
N ASN A 401 15.83 -21.14 -20.16
CA ASN A 401 15.60 -21.61 -21.53
C ASN A 401 14.23 -21.26 -22.11
N GLY A 402 13.16 -21.32 -21.31
CA GLY A 402 11.83 -20.91 -21.77
C GLY A 402 11.72 -19.43 -22.13
N LEU A 403 12.40 -18.55 -21.39
CA LEU A 403 12.51 -17.13 -21.70
C LEU A 403 13.40 -16.91 -22.92
N THR A 404 14.57 -17.57 -22.96
CA THR A 404 15.52 -17.48 -24.07
C THR A 404 14.88 -17.88 -25.40
N ARG A 405 14.16 -19.01 -25.44
CA ARG A 405 13.38 -19.43 -26.62
C ARG A 405 12.31 -18.42 -27.01
N SER A 406 11.61 -17.85 -26.02
CA SER A 406 10.58 -16.83 -26.28
C SER A 406 11.16 -15.55 -26.88
N ILE A 407 12.36 -15.15 -26.46
CA ILE A 407 13.08 -13.99 -27.01
C ILE A 407 13.54 -14.30 -28.43
N ALA A 408 14.16 -15.46 -28.66
CA ALA A 408 14.64 -15.88 -29.98
C ALA A 408 13.52 -15.97 -31.03
N ALA A 409 12.37 -16.56 -30.67
CA ALA A 409 11.21 -16.63 -31.55
C ALA A 409 10.67 -15.25 -31.99
N ALA A 410 10.82 -14.22 -31.15
CA ALA A 410 10.39 -12.86 -31.51
C ALA A 410 11.41 -12.12 -32.40
N ALA A 411 12.66 -12.59 -32.48
CA ALA A 411 13.72 -12.01 -33.28
C ALA A 411 13.79 -12.55 -34.73
N GLY A 412 12.87 -13.46 -35.12
CA GLY A 412 12.71 -13.89 -36.51
C GLY A 412 13.74 -14.90 -37.03
N GLY A 413 14.41 -15.70 -36.18
CA GLY A 413 15.39 -16.68 -36.64
C GLY A 413 15.64 -17.87 -35.72
N THR A 414 15.74 -19.04 -36.33
CA THR A 414 16.25 -20.29 -35.76
C THR A 414 17.65 -20.06 -35.20
N VAL A 415 17.81 -20.10 -33.89
CA VAL A 415 19.14 -20.17 -33.28
C VAL A 415 19.57 -21.63 -33.37
N VAL A 416 20.50 -21.92 -34.28
CA VAL A 416 21.30 -23.14 -34.24
C VAL A 416 21.93 -23.22 -32.85
N MET A 417 21.72 -24.33 -32.16
CA MET A 417 22.38 -24.67 -30.91
C MET A 417 23.89 -24.74 -31.17
N GLY A 418 24.59 -23.62 -31.06
CA GLY A 418 26.03 -23.61 -30.86
C GLY A 418 26.29 -24.09 -29.43
N GLY A 419 26.74 -25.33 -29.30
CA GLY A 419 27.13 -25.90 -28.03
C GLY A 419 28.21 -25.05 -27.36
N VAL A 420 27.93 -24.59 -26.15
CA VAL A 420 28.98 -24.32 -25.15
C VAL A 420 29.04 -25.54 -24.25
N ALA A 421 29.55 -26.63 -24.83
CA ALA A 421 30.40 -27.55 -24.10
C ALA A 421 31.84 -27.03 -24.27
N SER A 422 32.65 -27.15 -23.22
CA SER A 422 34.06 -26.75 -23.09
C SER A 422 34.38 -25.25 -22.94
N THR A 423 34.26 -24.76 -21.71
CA THR A 423 35.42 -24.16 -20.98
C THR A 423 35.15 -24.28 -19.48
N ALA A 424 35.06 -25.53 -19.04
CA ALA A 424 35.20 -25.94 -17.65
C ALA A 424 36.48 -26.78 -17.56
N GLN A 425 37.61 -26.13 -17.81
CA GLN A 425 38.98 -26.62 -17.62
C GLN A 425 39.90 -25.44 -17.97
N GLY A 426 40.31 -24.70 -16.93
CA GLY A 426 41.07 -23.45 -17.10
C GLY A 426 40.84 -22.41 -16.00
N ALA A 427 40.50 -22.84 -14.78
CA ALA A 427 40.48 -21.95 -13.60
C ALA A 427 40.71 -22.73 -12.29
N VAL A 428 41.46 -23.84 -12.37
CA VAL A 428 41.93 -24.65 -11.21
C VAL A 428 43.47 -24.82 -11.27
N ALA A 429 44.18 -23.90 -11.95
CA ALA A 429 45.64 -24.00 -12.14
C ALA A 429 46.38 -22.68 -11.91
N ASN A 430 45.85 -21.79 -11.06
CA ASN A 430 46.56 -20.58 -10.59
C ASN A 430 46.15 -20.22 -9.14
N ALA A 431 45.99 -21.23 -8.30
CA ALA A 431 45.78 -21.08 -6.85
C ALA A 431 46.95 -21.63 -6.00
N GLU A 432 48.05 -22.02 -6.64
CA GLU A 432 49.26 -22.55 -5.98
C GLU A 432 50.53 -21.84 -6.50
N ALA A 433 50.59 -20.51 -6.38
CA ALA A 433 51.83 -19.76 -6.52
C ALA A 433 51.69 -18.30 -6.01
N ALA A 434 51.28 -18.10 -4.76
CA ALA A 434 51.48 -16.82 -4.05
C ALA A 434 51.26 -16.95 -2.54
N THR A 435 51.97 -17.88 -1.90
CA THR A 435 52.24 -17.82 -0.46
C THR A 435 53.65 -17.30 -0.25
N SER A 436 53.83 -15.98 -0.20
CA SER A 436 54.87 -15.31 0.61
C SER A 436 54.70 -13.78 0.57
N SER A 437 55.05 -13.17 1.72
CA SER A 437 55.29 -11.75 1.99
C SER A 437 54.11 -10.76 2.10
N THR A 438 53.64 -10.61 3.34
CA THR A 438 53.60 -9.38 4.17
C THR A 438 53.01 -8.06 3.64
N ASP A 439 52.01 -7.61 4.40
CA ASP A 439 51.73 -6.25 4.87
C ASP A 439 51.34 -5.15 3.85
N THR A 440 50.16 -4.53 4.08
CA THR A 440 49.87 -3.08 4.04
C THR A 440 48.37 -2.80 3.76
N THR A 441 47.67 -2.35 4.80
CA THR A 441 46.44 -1.52 4.88
C THR A 441 45.17 -1.88 4.07
N MET A 442 44.15 -2.30 4.84
CA MET A 442 42.72 -2.27 4.47
C MET A 442 42.17 -0.84 4.53
N THR A 443 41.84 -0.20 3.40
CA THR A 443 40.87 0.92 3.37
C THR A 443 40.13 1.19 2.04
N ASP A 444 40.50 0.60 0.89
CA ASP A 444 39.98 1.11 -0.41
C ASP A 444 39.02 0.19 -1.21
N ALA A 445 38.54 -0.93 -0.65
CA ALA A 445 37.63 -1.83 -1.37
C ALA A 445 36.12 -1.50 -1.22
N ALA A 446 35.73 -0.56 -0.36
CA ALA A 446 34.33 -0.19 -0.11
C ALA A 446 33.80 0.96 -1.01
N ALA A 447 34.66 1.61 -1.81
CA ALA A 447 34.31 2.79 -2.60
C ALA A 447 33.79 2.50 -4.03
N SER A 448 33.85 1.26 -4.50
CA SER A 448 33.46 0.89 -5.89
C SER A 448 32.01 0.43 -6.05
N ALA A 449 31.25 0.23 -4.97
CA ALA A 449 29.84 -0.17 -5.03
C ALA A 449 28.83 1.00 -5.03
N GLU A 450 29.25 2.21 -4.62
CA GLU A 450 28.36 3.39 -4.55
C GLU A 450 28.21 4.17 -5.88
N SER A 451 28.92 3.79 -6.94
CA SER A 451 28.91 4.52 -8.22
C SER A 451 27.74 4.16 -9.16
N ALA A 452 27.02 3.05 -8.94
CA ALA A 452 25.99 2.56 -9.87
C ALA A 452 24.56 3.10 -9.65
N VAL A 453 24.36 4.04 -8.70
CA VAL A 453 23.02 4.56 -8.32
C VAL A 453 22.58 5.78 -9.16
N ALA A 454 23.44 6.35 -9.99
CA ALA A 454 23.13 7.53 -10.80
C ALA A 454 22.78 7.20 -12.26
N ASN A 455 21.66 6.51 -12.52
CA ASN A 455 21.01 6.54 -13.84
C ASN A 455 19.50 6.30 -13.69
N ALA A 456 18.75 7.40 -13.71
CA ALA A 456 17.32 7.45 -13.92
C ALA A 456 17.04 8.61 -14.88
N GLU A 457 16.91 8.28 -16.17
CA GLU A 457 16.32 9.18 -17.15
C GLU A 457 14.81 9.30 -16.96
N ALA A 458 14.32 10.45 -17.37
CA ALA A 458 13.00 11.00 -17.16
C ALA A 458 11.89 10.19 -17.86
N ILE A 459 10.72 10.17 -17.22
CA ILE A 459 9.44 10.06 -17.93
C ILE A 459 8.61 11.25 -17.50
N THR A 460 8.47 12.19 -18.42
CA THR A 460 7.55 13.32 -18.42
C THR A 460 6.11 12.83 -18.45
N VAL A 461 5.25 13.42 -17.63
CA VAL A 461 3.79 13.43 -17.83
C VAL A 461 3.46 14.90 -18.07
N PRO A 462 2.78 15.28 -19.17
CA PRO A 462 2.49 16.68 -19.44
C PRO A 462 1.44 17.15 -18.43
N VAL A 463 1.76 18.21 -17.69
CA VAL A 463 0.77 18.97 -16.92
C VAL A 463 0.48 20.22 -17.74
N VAL A 464 -0.72 20.25 -18.29
CA VAL A 464 -1.31 21.43 -18.94
C VAL A 464 -1.43 22.51 -17.86
N GLY A 465 -0.78 23.64 -18.09
CA GLY A 465 -0.78 24.78 -17.18
C GLY A 465 -2.04 25.61 -17.32
N THR A 466 -2.47 26.18 -16.20
CA THR A 466 -3.24 27.42 -16.14
C THR A 466 -2.87 28.12 -14.84
N VAL A 467 -2.24 29.29 -14.98
CA VAL A 467 -1.84 30.21 -13.92
C VAL A 467 -3.07 31.04 -13.53
N ALA A 468 -3.34 31.21 -12.23
CA ALA A 468 -4.10 32.37 -11.73
C ALA A 468 -3.78 32.58 -10.25
N ALA A 469 -3.24 33.77 -9.95
CA ALA A 469 -2.89 34.27 -8.63
C ALA A 469 -4.14 34.54 -7.78
N TYR A 470 -4.03 34.41 -6.46
CA TYR A 470 -4.98 35.03 -5.53
C TYR A 470 -4.30 35.52 -4.25
N ALA A 471 -4.69 36.74 -3.90
CA ALA A 471 -4.32 37.52 -2.74
C ALA A 471 -4.87 36.90 -1.43
N GLY A 472 -4.14 37.15 -0.35
CA GLY A 472 -4.32 36.53 0.96
C GLY A 472 -5.52 36.99 1.76
N ALA A 473 -5.73 36.28 2.87
CA ALA A 473 -6.54 36.70 4.00
C ALA A 473 -5.93 36.09 5.28
N ASP A 474 -5.47 37.00 6.15
CA ASP A 474 -4.87 36.75 7.46
C ASP A 474 -5.89 36.21 8.48
N ALA A 475 -5.40 35.41 9.44
CA ALA A 475 -6.09 35.12 10.69
C ALA A 475 -5.08 34.99 11.83
N VAL A 476 -5.01 36.04 12.67
CA VAL A 476 -4.31 36.07 13.96
C VAL A 476 -5.32 35.74 15.08
N GLY A 477 -4.89 34.91 16.03
CA GLY A 477 -5.66 34.52 17.23
C GLY A 477 -5.57 35.53 18.40
N PRO A 478 -6.27 35.25 19.52
CA PRO A 478 -6.87 36.27 20.37
C PRO A 478 -6.02 36.69 21.59
N SER A 479 -6.21 37.92 22.08
CA SER A 479 -5.89 38.32 23.45
C SER A 479 -7.04 39.13 24.07
N GLU A 480 -7.12 39.08 25.40
CA GLU A 480 -8.27 39.44 26.25
C GLU A 480 -8.29 40.92 26.75
N VAL A 481 -9.53 41.47 26.89
CA VAL A 481 -10.11 42.61 27.70
C VAL A 481 -9.53 44.05 27.60
N PRO A 482 -10.25 45.16 27.96
CA PRO A 482 -11.67 45.36 28.37
C PRO A 482 -12.44 46.53 27.68
N ALA A 483 -13.69 46.73 28.10
CA ALA A 483 -14.73 47.64 27.58
C ALA A 483 -14.46 49.15 27.73
N GLU A 484 -14.96 49.96 26.79
CA GLU A 484 -15.81 51.17 26.99
C GLU A 484 -16.12 51.90 25.67
N ASP A 485 -17.38 52.36 25.58
CA ASP A 485 -18.00 53.44 24.80
C ASP A 485 -18.03 53.52 23.26
N ALA A 486 -19.24 53.85 22.81
CA ALA A 486 -19.76 53.92 21.46
C ALA A 486 -19.26 55.13 20.65
N VAL A 487 -19.27 55.04 19.31
CA VAL A 487 -20.02 55.91 18.36
C VAL A 487 -19.80 55.42 16.91
N GLY A 488 -20.92 55.09 16.24
CA GLY A 488 -21.22 55.38 14.83
C GLY A 488 -20.40 54.73 13.69
N ALA A 489 -20.97 53.71 13.05
CA ALA A 489 -20.74 53.41 11.62
C ALA A 489 -21.98 52.71 10.98
N ASP A 490 -22.26 53.08 9.74
CA ASP A 490 -23.39 52.75 8.86
C ASP A 490 -23.62 51.24 8.57
N PRO A 491 -24.80 50.84 8.02
CA PRO A 491 -25.31 49.46 8.12
C PRO A 491 -24.58 48.47 7.19
N GLU A 492 -24.00 47.46 7.82
CA GLU A 492 -23.49 46.24 7.19
C GLU A 492 -24.64 45.38 6.64
N VAL A 493 -24.50 44.91 5.40
CA VAL A 493 -25.37 43.87 4.82
C VAL A 493 -25.09 42.56 5.56
N ALA A 494 -25.93 42.23 6.54
CA ALA A 494 -25.82 41.02 7.33
C ALA A 494 -25.94 39.76 6.45
N ALA A 495 -24.88 38.94 6.43
CA ALA A 495 -24.95 37.58 5.88
C ALA A 495 -25.96 36.75 6.70
N PRO A 496 -26.85 35.97 6.06
CA PRO A 496 -27.90 35.26 6.78
C PRO A 496 -27.32 34.17 7.69
N VAL A 497 -27.61 34.27 8.99
CA VAL A 497 -27.32 33.23 9.99
C VAL A 497 -28.10 31.97 9.63
N LEU A 498 -27.38 30.92 9.24
CA LEU A 498 -27.96 29.60 8.95
C LEU A 498 -28.44 28.94 10.25
N THR A 499 -29.73 29.03 10.54
CA THR A 499 -30.37 28.27 11.63
C THR A 499 -30.61 26.82 11.18
N ALA A 500 -29.76 25.90 11.65
CA ALA A 500 -29.88 24.47 11.35
C ALA A 500 -30.96 23.79 12.21
N PRO A 501 -31.73 22.81 11.68
CA PRO A 501 -32.70 22.06 12.47
C PRO A 501 -32.04 21.23 13.58
N ARG A 502 -32.61 21.23 14.79
CA ARG A 502 -32.09 20.52 15.99
C ARG A 502 -32.02 18.99 15.87
N ARG A 503 -32.67 18.38 14.87
CA ARG A 503 -32.62 16.93 14.60
C ARG A 503 -32.39 16.66 13.12
N VAL A 504 -31.38 15.85 12.83
CA VAL A 504 -31.04 15.39 11.48
C VAL A 504 -31.40 13.90 11.37
N HIS A 505 -32.22 13.52 10.40
CA HIS A 505 -32.64 12.12 10.22
C HIS A 505 -31.49 11.28 9.62
N PRO A 506 -31.22 10.05 10.12
CA PRO A 506 -30.10 9.22 9.64
C PRO A 506 -30.13 8.91 8.13
N GLU A 507 -31.32 8.75 7.56
CA GLU A 507 -31.49 8.51 6.12
C GLU A 507 -31.13 9.75 5.28
N ASP A 508 -31.43 10.95 5.76
CA ASP A 508 -31.05 12.19 5.10
C ASP A 508 -29.52 12.36 5.08
N VAL A 509 -28.84 12.02 6.19
CA VAL A 509 -27.36 12.01 6.25
C VAL A 509 -26.80 11.03 5.23
N LYS A 510 -27.36 9.82 5.17
CA LYS A 510 -26.92 8.79 4.22
C LYS A 510 -27.15 9.23 2.78
N ARG A 511 -28.29 9.83 2.48
CA ARG A 511 -28.62 10.38 1.15
C ARG A 511 -27.63 11.47 0.75
N ILE A 512 -27.44 12.48 1.61
CA ILE A 512 -26.53 13.61 1.37
C ILE A 512 -25.09 13.15 1.14
N ARG A 513 -24.59 12.19 1.94
CA ARG A 513 -23.22 11.66 1.79
C ARG A 513 -22.97 11.01 0.44
N ASN A 514 -24.00 10.39 -0.14
CA ASN A 514 -23.85 9.58 -1.35
C ASN A 514 -24.24 10.34 -2.61
N GLU A 515 -25.24 11.21 -2.54
CA GLU A 515 -25.80 11.90 -3.71
C GLU A 515 -25.12 13.24 -4.01
N VAL A 516 -24.60 13.96 -3.01
CA VAL A 516 -23.87 15.21 -3.28
C VAL A 516 -22.46 14.89 -3.79
N PRO A 517 -22.06 15.30 -5.00
CA PRO A 517 -20.75 14.96 -5.52
C PRO A 517 -19.62 15.61 -4.70
N VAL A 518 -18.71 14.79 -4.16
CA VAL A 518 -17.55 15.25 -3.38
C VAL A 518 -16.71 16.26 -4.15
N GLN A 519 -16.58 16.11 -5.47
CA GLN A 519 -15.81 17.02 -6.31
C GLN A 519 -16.38 18.44 -6.29
N GLU A 520 -17.70 18.58 -6.25
CA GLU A 520 -18.34 19.90 -6.26
C GLU A 520 -18.17 20.60 -4.91
N VAL A 521 -18.31 19.86 -3.81
CA VAL A 521 -18.02 20.38 -2.47
C VAL A 521 -16.55 20.81 -2.35
N LEU A 522 -15.64 20.05 -2.94
CA LEU A 522 -14.23 20.46 -3.02
C LEU A 522 -14.05 21.72 -3.86
N GLY A 523 -14.75 21.85 -5.00
CA GLY A 523 -14.73 23.05 -5.84
C GLY A 523 -15.16 24.31 -5.10
N GLU A 524 -16.14 24.20 -4.21
CA GLU A 524 -16.58 25.32 -3.36
C GLU A 524 -15.56 25.67 -2.28
N LEU A 525 -15.03 24.65 -1.60
CA LEU A 525 -14.03 24.83 -0.53
C LEU A 525 -12.66 25.25 -1.08
N ARG A 526 -12.39 24.94 -2.34
CA ARG A 526 -11.15 25.21 -3.06
C ARG A 526 -11.48 25.56 -4.52
N PRO A 527 -11.56 26.86 -4.86
CA PRO A 527 -11.92 27.34 -6.19
C PRO A 527 -11.05 26.77 -7.33
N HIS A 528 -9.84 26.29 -7.02
CA HIS A 528 -8.91 25.66 -7.96
C HIS A 528 -8.80 24.14 -7.78
N THR A 529 -9.90 23.46 -7.49
CA THR A 529 -9.89 22.00 -7.33
C THR A 529 -9.49 21.34 -8.67
N PRO A 530 -8.36 20.61 -8.73
CA PRO A 530 -7.92 19.96 -9.95
C PRO A 530 -8.92 18.89 -10.44
N PRO A 531 -8.90 18.56 -11.74
CA PRO A 531 -9.90 17.71 -12.37
C PRO A 531 -10.03 16.34 -11.69
N ILE A 532 -11.21 15.74 -11.86
CA ILE A 532 -11.55 14.48 -11.19
C ILE A 532 -10.48 13.43 -11.46
N GLY A 533 -9.87 12.96 -10.36
CA GLY A 533 -8.86 11.92 -10.36
C GLY A 533 -7.43 12.42 -10.19
N ALA A 534 -7.22 13.75 -10.16
CA ALA A 534 -6.00 14.37 -9.69
C ALA A 534 -5.76 14.09 -8.20
N ARG A 535 -4.48 14.20 -7.78
CA ARG A 535 -4.12 14.14 -6.36
C ARG A 535 -4.46 15.47 -5.69
N LEU A 536 -4.81 15.41 -4.42
CA LEU A 536 -5.25 16.52 -3.59
C LEU A 536 -4.58 16.41 -2.22
N ALA A 537 -4.47 17.55 -1.51
CA ALA A 537 -4.09 17.55 -0.11
C ALA A 537 -5.20 16.90 0.74
N CYS A 538 -4.81 15.99 1.64
CA CYS A 538 -5.73 15.38 2.59
C CYS A 538 -6.15 16.37 3.69
N PRO A 539 -7.44 16.45 4.07
CA PRO A 539 -7.90 17.30 5.16
C PRO A 539 -7.24 16.97 6.51
N ALA A 540 -7.19 15.70 6.92
CA ALA A 540 -6.57 15.35 8.21
C ALA A 540 -5.04 15.44 8.16
N CYS A 541 -4.43 14.89 7.12
CA CYS A 541 -3.01 14.62 7.14
C CYS A 541 -2.19 15.56 6.26
N GLY A 542 -2.80 16.52 5.54
CA GLY A 542 -2.11 17.51 4.71
C GLY A 542 -1.28 16.98 3.54
N ALA A 543 -1.18 15.65 3.35
CA ALA A 543 -0.38 15.03 2.30
C ALA A 543 -1.09 15.11 0.95
N TYR A 544 -0.38 15.44 -0.13
CA TYR A 544 -0.90 15.48 -1.51
C TYR A 544 -1.06 14.08 -2.14
N HIS A 545 -1.77 13.22 -1.41
CA HIS A 545 -1.97 11.83 -1.76
C HIS A 545 -3.44 11.42 -1.59
N ALA A 546 -4.36 12.40 -1.54
CA ALA A 546 -5.79 12.14 -1.59
C ALA A 546 -6.32 12.15 -3.03
N LYS A 547 -7.35 11.36 -3.32
CA LYS A 547 -7.98 11.31 -4.65
C LYS A 547 -9.48 11.08 -4.49
N VAL A 548 -10.27 11.79 -5.29
CA VAL A 548 -11.71 11.54 -5.39
C VAL A 548 -11.94 10.24 -6.16
N LYS A 549 -12.63 9.29 -5.52
CA LYS A 549 -13.11 8.06 -6.14
C LYS A 549 -14.55 8.27 -6.59
N ARG A 550 -14.77 8.30 -7.90
CA ARG A 550 -16.11 8.45 -8.49
C ARG A 550 -17.04 7.33 -8.07
N GLU A 551 -16.54 6.09 -8.01
CA GLU A 551 -17.37 4.91 -7.76
C GLU A 551 -17.94 4.86 -6.34
N THR A 552 -17.27 5.50 -5.38
CA THR A 552 -17.69 5.51 -3.98
C THR A 552 -18.13 6.88 -3.50
N ASN A 553 -18.08 7.92 -4.35
CA ASN A 553 -18.28 9.33 -3.99
C ASN A 553 -17.52 9.74 -2.71
N LEU A 554 -16.24 9.40 -2.62
CA LEU A 554 -15.39 9.70 -1.46
C LEU A 554 -14.07 10.31 -1.91
N LEU A 555 -13.58 11.30 -1.17
CA LEU A 555 -12.16 11.68 -1.21
C LEU A 555 -11.40 10.71 -0.31
N ARG A 556 -10.55 9.87 -0.88
CA ARG A 556 -9.72 8.94 -0.11
C ARG A 556 -8.29 9.42 -0.05
N CYS A 557 -7.75 9.57 1.16
CA CYS A 557 -6.32 9.74 1.36
C CYS A 557 -5.61 8.39 1.28
N PHE A 558 -4.58 8.27 0.45
CA PHE A 558 -3.73 7.08 0.41
C PHE A 558 -2.54 7.16 1.38
N GLY A 559 -2.32 8.31 2.03
CA GLY A 559 -1.38 8.47 3.14
C GLY A 559 -2.00 7.97 4.44
N CYS A 560 -2.87 8.77 5.07
CA CYS A 560 -3.55 8.40 6.33
C CYS A 560 -4.71 7.39 6.17
N LYS A 561 -4.98 6.91 4.95
CA LYS A 561 -6.03 5.92 4.63
C LYS A 561 -7.47 6.34 4.96
N GLN A 562 -7.71 7.57 5.42
CA GLN A 562 -9.06 8.08 5.70
C GLN A 562 -9.87 8.37 4.43
N ASN A 563 -11.18 8.20 4.55
CA ASN A 563 -12.15 8.58 3.54
C ASN A 563 -12.94 9.79 4.04
N TRP A 564 -13.26 10.70 3.13
CA TRP A 564 -14.01 11.91 3.42
C TRP A 564 -15.21 11.96 2.49
N ASN A 565 -16.39 12.04 3.09
CA ASN A 565 -17.63 12.31 2.38
C ASN A 565 -17.89 13.83 2.31
N PRO A 566 -18.91 14.29 1.56
CA PRO A 566 -19.25 15.72 1.42
C PRO A 566 -19.43 16.45 2.75
N ILE A 567 -20.06 15.81 3.74
CA ILE A 567 -20.30 16.41 5.07
C ILE A 567 -18.97 16.57 5.81
N ASP A 568 -18.15 15.52 5.85
CA ASP A 568 -16.86 15.56 6.56
C ASP A 568 -15.95 16.67 6.02
N LEU A 569 -16.02 16.92 4.70
CA LEU A 569 -15.28 17.99 4.05
C LEU A 569 -15.77 19.38 4.47
N LEU A 570 -17.07 19.64 4.48
CA LEU A 570 -17.61 20.92 4.96
C LEU A 570 -17.32 21.16 6.45
N VAL A 571 -17.37 20.11 7.27
CA VAL A 571 -17.05 20.23 8.70
C VAL A 571 -15.57 20.54 8.90
N THR A 572 -14.69 19.83 8.18
CA THR A 572 -13.25 19.89 8.44
C THR A 572 -12.55 21.02 7.70
N TYR A 573 -12.88 21.23 6.43
CA TYR A 573 -12.31 22.30 5.61
C TYR A 573 -13.15 23.58 5.65
N GLY A 574 -14.48 23.45 5.70
CA GLY A 574 -15.39 24.60 5.70
C GLY A 574 -15.67 25.19 7.09
N GLY A 575 -15.16 24.58 8.16
CA GLY A 575 -15.36 25.04 9.54
C GLY A 575 -16.82 24.98 10.02
N LEU A 576 -17.70 24.28 9.30
CA LEU A 576 -19.12 24.21 9.63
C LEU A 576 -19.37 23.21 10.77
N SER A 577 -20.33 23.51 11.65
CA SER A 577 -20.86 22.50 12.56
C SER A 577 -21.56 21.39 11.75
N PHE A 578 -21.58 20.16 12.27
CA PHE A 578 -22.22 19.04 11.59
C PHE A 578 -23.66 19.33 11.13
N PRO A 579 -24.55 19.91 11.97
CA PRO A 579 -25.91 20.28 11.53
C PRO A 579 -25.92 21.34 10.42
N ALA A 580 -25.02 22.33 10.47
CA ALA A 580 -24.93 23.37 9.45
C ALA A 580 -24.41 22.83 8.10
N ALA A 581 -23.43 21.92 8.14
CA ALA A 581 -22.93 21.22 6.96
C ALA A 581 -24.03 20.38 6.30
N VAL A 582 -24.82 19.66 7.10
CA VAL A 582 -25.94 18.86 6.60
C VAL A 582 -27.01 19.75 5.96
N GLU A 583 -27.44 20.82 6.64
CA GLU A 583 -28.47 21.72 6.13
C GLU A 583 -28.03 22.42 4.83
N ARG A 584 -26.76 22.85 4.75
CA ARG A 584 -26.20 23.44 3.53
C ARG A 584 -26.23 22.47 2.35
N LEU A 585 -25.82 21.22 2.56
CA LEU A 585 -25.84 20.19 1.51
C LEU A 585 -27.27 19.74 1.17
N ARG A 586 -28.19 19.76 2.15
CA ARG A 586 -29.61 19.46 1.95
C ARG A 586 -30.26 20.48 1.01
N ARG A 587 -30.02 21.77 1.23
CA ARG A 587 -30.51 22.84 0.34
C ARG A 587 -29.97 22.71 -1.07
N ARG A 588 -28.72 22.26 -1.21
CA ARG A 588 -28.11 21.98 -2.52
C ARG A 588 -28.84 20.86 -3.28
N LEU A 589 -29.18 19.77 -2.60
CA LEU A 589 -30.00 18.71 -3.20
C LEU A 589 -31.41 19.22 -3.55
N ALA A 590 -31.99 20.10 -2.75
CA ALA A 590 -33.30 20.70 -3.01
C ALA A 590 -33.30 21.71 -4.17
N GLY A 591 -32.19 22.43 -4.40
CA GLY A 591 -32.01 23.39 -5.50
C GLY A 591 -31.52 22.80 -6.81
N ALA A 592 -31.08 21.54 -6.83
CA ALA A 592 -30.54 20.85 -8.02
C ALA A 592 -31.58 19.98 -8.76
N ALA A 593 -32.87 20.29 -8.64
CA ALA A 593 -33.91 19.51 -9.30
C ALA A 593 -33.87 19.66 -10.83
N TYR A 594 -33.51 18.55 -11.48
CA TYR A 594 -33.73 18.17 -12.90
C TYR A 594 -32.64 18.47 -13.95
N THR A 595 -31.66 17.57 -14.02
CA THR A 595 -31.17 17.02 -15.31
C THR A 595 -30.76 15.57 -15.10
N VAL A 596 -31.68 14.64 -15.41
CA VAL A 596 -31.34 13.23 -15.60
C VAL A 596 -30.75 13.09 -17.00
N VAL A 597 -29.42 12.94 -17.10
CA VAL A 597 -28.80 12.48 -18.35
C VAL A 597 -28.93 10.96 -18.42
N GLY A 598 -30.03 10.54 -19.05
CA GLY A 598 -30.18 9.36 -19.92
C GLY A 598 -29.55 8.03 -19.52
N THR A 599 -30.35 7.17 -18.90
CA THR A 599 -30.31 5.71 -19.14
C THR A 599 -31.17 5.42 -20.39
N PRO A 600 -30.74 4.60 -21.36
CA PRO A 600 -31.57 4.27 -22.52
C PRO A 600 -32.77 3.39 -22.12
N PRO A 601 -33.93 3.52 -22.79
CA PRO A 601 -35.17 2.91 -22.34
C PRO A 601 -35.17 1.39 -22.51
N SER A 602 -35.58 0.69 -21.45
CA SER A 602 -36.00 -0.71 -21.49
C SER A 602 -37.44 -0.80 -22.03
N THR A 603 -37.62 -1.50 -23.13
CA THR A 603 -38.92 -1.79 -23.75
C THR A 603 -39.79 -2.69 -22.84
N PRO A 604 -41.09 -2.42 -22.66
CA PRO A 604 -41.98 -3.23 -21.82
C PRO A 604 -42.49 -4.50 -22.55
N PRO A 605 -42.99 -5.51 -21.81
CA PRO A 605 -43.53 -6.73 -22.39
C PRO A 605 -44.98 -6.51 -22.85
N GLY A 606 -45.23 -6.70 -24.15
CA GLY A 606 -46.57 -6.76 -24.73
C GLY A 606 -47.02 -8.20 -24.91
N THR A 607 -48.12 -8.57 -24.26
CA THR A 607 -48.83 -9.85 -24.44
C THR A 607 -49.75 -9.81 -25.68
N ALA A 608 -49.68 -10.91 -26.43
CA ALA A 608 -50.71 -11.54 -27.27
C ALA A 608 -51.38 -10.75 -28.42
N GLY A 609 -51.24 -11.29 -29.65
CA GLY A 609 -52.20 -11.07 -30.73
C GLY A 609 -51.65 -11.22 -32.15
N GLY A 610 -51.74 -12.42 -32.72
CA GLY A 610 -52.20 -12.59 -34.11
C GLY A 610 -51.22 -12.47 -35.29
N ALA A 611 -50.86 -13.64 -35.82
CA ALA A 611 -50.96 -14.04 -37.23
C ALA A 611 -49.98 -13.51 -38.32
N ARG A 612 -49.27 -14.49 -38.91
CA ARG A 612 -48.79 -14.63 -40.32
C ARG A 612 -47.66 -13.66 -40.73
N SER A 613 -46.60 -14.03 -41.45
CA SER A 613 -46.26 -15.16 -42.32
C SER A 613 -44.75 -15.09 -42.63
N ALA A 614 -44.08 -16.25 -42.79
CA ALA A 614 -42.80 -16.39 -43.50
C ALA A 614 -42.96 -15.97 -44.99
N PRO A 615 -41.92 -15.68 -45.81
CA PRO A 615 -40.55 -16.23 -45.85
C PRO A 615 -39.49 -15.10 -45.93
N GLU A 616 -38.19 -15.23 -46.17
CA GLU A 616 -37.41 -16.16 -46.98
C GLU A 616 -35.91 -15.97 -46.66
N ARG A 617 -35.13 -16.99 -46.98
CA ARG A 617 -33.68 -17.08 -46.79
C ARG A 617 -32.94 -16.51 -48.01
N VAL A 618 -31.74 -15.98 -47.74
CA VAL A 618 -30.50 -16.04 -48.56
C VAL A 618 -30.41 -15.03 -49.72
N PRO A 619 -29.19 -14.58 -50.13
CA PRO A 619 -27.85 -15.00 -49.67
C PRO A 619 -27.11 -14.05 -48.73
#